data_AF-A0A7W7PED8-F1
#
_entry.id   AF-A0A7W7PED8-F1
#
_cell.length_a   1.000
_cell.length_b   1.000
_cell.length_c   1.000
_cell.angle_alpha   90.00
_cell.angle_beta   90.00
_cell.angle_gamma   90.00
#
_symmetry.space_group_name_H-M   'P 1'
#
loop_
_entity.id
_entity.type
_entity.pdbx_description
1 polymer ?
#
loop_
_entity_poly.entity_id
_entity_poly.type
_entity_poly.pdbx_seq_one_letter_code
_entity_poly.pdbx_strand_id
1 'polypeptide(L)'
;MVEQIRKLRDLNRRPGGSWWRRRREWRARERLVDMMEAGGPELLNEAELRTWKSHAMVELFLKFMDTAMKQDDMGETLARIEALNAVTYEDYQQAKNGCVGRNQEGLLATSESAW
;
A
#
# COMPACT_ATOMS: atom_id res chain seq x y z
N MET A 1 -6.11 13.56 -13.11
CA MET A 1 -6.89 14.12 -11.98
C MET A 1 -8.38 13.82 -12.13
N VAL A 2 -9.03 14.29 -13.20
CA VAL A 2 -10.48 14.07 -13.45
C VAL A 2 -10.86 12.57 -13.53
N GLU A 3 -10.08 11.74 -14.24
CA GLU A 3 -10.33 10.30 -14.31
C GLU A 3 -10.22 9.57 -12.96
N GLN A 4 -9.31 9.98 -12.08
CA GLN A 4 -9.15 9.36 -10.76
C GLN A 4 -10.32 9.73 -9.83
N ILE A 5 -10.75 11.00 -9.89
CA ILE A 5 -11.95 11.48 -9.19
C ILE A 5 -13.21 10.77 -9.71
N ARG A 6 -13.34 10.59 -11.04
CA ARG A 6 -14.44 9.81 -11.65
C ARG A 6 -14.43 8.36 -11.20
N LYS A 7 -13.26 7.71 -11.16
CA LYS A 7 -13.12 6.31 -10.74
C LYS A 7 -13.49 6.11 -9.27
N LEU A 8 -13.15 7.06 -8.40
CA LEU A 8 -13.61 7.09 -7.00
C LEU A 8 -15.13 7.29 -6.90
N ARG A 9 -15.70 8.16 -7.74
CA ARG A 9 -17.15 8.39 -7.84
C ARG A 9 -17.91 7.14 -8.29
N ASP A 10 -17.36 6.35 -9.20
CA ASP A 10 -17.96 5.10 -9.66
C ASP A 10 -17.86 3.98 -8.61
N LEU A 11 -16.77 3.95 -7.83
CA LEU A 11 -16.62 3.03 -6.68
C LEU A 11 -17.63 3.32 -5.55
N ASN A 12 -18.17 4.53 -5.47
CA ASN A 12 -19.28 4.88 -4.56
C ASN A 12 -20.63 4.24 -4.96
N ARG A 13 -20.75 3.64 -6.16
CA ARG A 13 -22.03 3.19 -6.72
C ARG A 13 -22.39 1.71 -6.47
N ARG A 14 -21.49 0.91 -5.88
CA ARG A 14 -21.73 -0.55 -5.68
C ARG A 14 -22.51 -0.87 -4.39
N PRO A 15 -23.59 -1.67 -4.43
CA PRO A 15 -24.44 -1.94 -3.27
C PRO A 15 -23.99 -3.19 -2.49
N GLY A 16 -23.67 -3.02 -1.20
CA GLY A 16 -23.48 -4.16 -0.29
C GLY A 16 -23.06 -3.74 1.13
N GLY A 17 -23.98 -3.73 2.09
CA GLY A 17 -23.68 -3.51 3.52
C GLY A 17 -24.78 -2.82 4.33
N SER A 18 -24.76 -3.00 5.66
CA SER A 18 -25.71 -2.35 6.61
C SER A 18 -25.63 -0.82 6.54
N TRP A 19 -26.74 -0.13 6.81
CA TRP A 19 -26.86 1.34 6.66
C TRP A 19 -25.79 2.12 7.43
N TRP A 20 -25.43 1.67 8.63
CA TRP A 20 -24.38 2.29 9.46
C TRP A 20 -22.97 2.08 8.91
N ARG A 21 -22.69 0.91 8.33
CA ARG A 21 -21.42 0.64 7.65
C ARG A 21 -21.30 1.50 6.39
N ARG A 22 -22.39 1.60 5.61
CA ARG A 22 -22.49 2.50 4.44
C ARG A 22 -22.21 3.95 4.80
N ARG A 23 -22.81 4.46 5.90
CA ARG A 23 -22.60 5.85 6.33
C ARG A 23 -21.15 6.14 6.73
N ARG A 24 -20.47 5.20 7.39
CA ARG A 24 -19.05 5.34 7.76
C ARG A 24 -18.13 5.26 6.55
N GLU A 25 -18.36 4.29 5.67
CA GLU A 25 -17.60 4.15 4.43
C GLU A 25 -17.78 5.37 3.52
N TRP A 26 -18.99 5.92 3.43
CA TRP A 26 -19.29 7.12 2.65
C TRP A 26 -18.52 8.34 3.16
N ARG A 27 -18.53 8.61 4.47
CA ARG A 27 -17.78 9.74 5.06
C ARG A 27 -16.26 9.58 4.91
N ALA A 28 -15.75 8.35 5.04
CA ALA A 28 -14.32 8.09 4.86
C ALA A 28 -13.90 8.34 3.41
N ARG A 29 -14.77 8.03 2.44
CA ARG A 29 -14.52 8.25 1.01
C ARG A 29 -14.68 9.70 0.59
N GLU A 30 -15.65 10.45 1.14
CA GLU A 30 -15.75 11.91 0.91
C GLU A 30 -14.48 12.62 1.37
N ARG A 31 -13.98 12.30 2.57
CA ARG A 31 -12.71 12.87 3.05
C ARG A 31 -11.53 12.61 2.13
N LEU A 32 -11.49 11.48 1.43
CA LEU A 32 -10.43 11.19 0.46
C LEU A 32 -10.56 12.07 -0.80
N VAL A 33 -11.79 12.34 -1.25
CA VAL A 33 -12.05 13.28 -2.35
C VAL A 33 -11.69 14.70 -1.94
N ASP A 34 -12.11 15.13 -0.75
CA ASP A 34 -11.77 16.46 -0.21
C ASP A 34 -10.25 16.64 -0.09
N MET A 35 -9.51 15.60 0.33
CA MET A 35 -8.05 15.63 0.37
C MET A 35 -7.42 15.71 -1.03
N MET A 36 -7.96 14.96 -2.02
CA MET A 36 -7.51 15.08 -3.42
C MET A 36 -7.75 16.47 -3.99
N GLU A 37 -8.90 17.08 -3.69
CA GLU A 37 -9.26 18.41 -4.20
C GLU A 37 -8.47 19.52 -3.49
N ALA A 38 -8.21 19.38 -2.19
CA ALA A 38 -7.55 20.42 -1.39
C ALA A 38 -6.01 20.44 -1.51
N GLY A 39 -5.36 19.28 -1.70
CA GLY A 39 -3.90 19.22 -1.71
C GLY A 39 -3.29 18.28 -2.74
N GLY A 40 -4.07 17.90 -3.75
CA GLY A 40 -3.57 17.16 -4.91
C GLY A 40 -3.29 15.68 -4.63
N PRO A 41 -2.89 14.93 -5.68
CA PRO A 41 -2.58 13.52 -5.57
C PRO A 41 -1.36 13.24 -4.68
N GLU A 42 -0.46 14.21 -4.47
CA GLU A 42 0.75 14.02 -3.66
C GLU A 42 0.43 13.67 -2.19
N LEU A 43 -0.64 14.25 -1.60
CA LEU A 43 -1.01 13.95 -0.22
C LEU A 43 -1.49 12.51 -0.03
N LEU A 44 -2.24 11.98 -1.00
CA LEU A 44 -2.67 10.58 -0.94
C LEU A 44 -1.50 9.64 -1.17
N ASN A 45 -0.59 9.98 -2.08
CA ASN A 45 0.62 9.22 -2.32
C ASN A 45 1.47 9.14 -1.03
N GLU A 46 1.65 10.25 -0.33
CA GLU A 46 2.38 10.31 0.93
C GLU A 46 1.67 9.51 2.04
N ALA A 47 0.34 9.61 2.12
CA ALA A 47 -0.44 8.83 3.09
C ALA A 47 -0.34 7.32 2.84
N GLU A 48 -0.36 6.88 1.57
CA GLU A 48 -0.14 5.50 1.18
C GLU A 48 1.29 5.05 1.53
N LEU A 49 2.31 5.84 1.20
CA LEU A 49 3.71 5.55 1.52
C LEU A 49 3.91 5.39 3.03
N ARG A 50 3.37 6.32 3.81
CA ARG A 50 3.45 6.31 5.27
C ARG A 50 2.79 5.07 5.86
N THR A 51 1.63 4.69 5.33
CA THR A 51 0.93 3.48 5.78
C THR A 51 1.75 2.23 5.49
N TRP A 52 2.32 2.13 4.28
CA TRP A 52 3.19 1.03 3.91
C TRP A 52 4.47 0.96 4.76
N LYS A 53 5.16 2.10 4.96
CA LYS A 53 6.35 2.18 5.83
C LYS A 53 6.04 1.75 7.26
N SER A 54 4.88 2.14 7.79
CA SER A 54 4.45 1.74 9.13
C SER A 54 4.27 0.22 9.24
N HIS A 55 3.68 -0.42 8.23
CA HIS A 55 3.52 -1.88 8.23
C HIS A 55 4.87 -2.60 8.10
N ALA A 56 5.73 -2.15 7.18
CA ALA A 56 7.06 -2.71 6.98
C ALA A 56 7.95 -2.58 8.23
N MET A 57 7.82 -1.46 8.95
CA MET A 57 8.50 -1.25 10.23
C MET A 57 8.06 -2.27 11.29
N VAL A 58 6.76 -2.53 11.40
CA VAL A 58 6.23 -3.55 12.33
C VAL A 58 6.76 -4.94 11.97
N GLU A 59 6.74 -5.32 10.68
CA GLU A 59 7.30 -6.60 10.24
C GLU A 59 8.80 -6.72 10.53
N LEU A 60 9.55 -5.63 10.38
CA LEU A 60 10.98 -5.61 10.67
C LEU A 60 11.24 -5.86 12.16
N PHE A 61 10.47 -5.22 13.04
CA PHE A 61 10.59 -5.47 14.49
C PHE A 61 10.18 -6.89 14.87
N LEU A 62 9.12 -7.44 14.26
CA LEU A 62 8.74 -8.83 14.49
C LEU A 62 9.85 -9.80 14.08
N LYS A 63 10.50 -9.57 12.93
CA LYS A 63 11.66 -10.37 12.49
C LYS A 63 12.85 -10.22 13.42
N PHE A 64 13.15 -9.00 13.88
CA PHE A 64 14.22 -8.78 14.84
C PHE A 64 13.95 -9.50 16.17
N MET A 65 12.69 -9.52 16.63
CA MET A 65 12.29 -10.25 17.83
C MET A 65 12.46 -11.77 17.74
N ASP A 66 12.49 -12.32 16.52
CA ASP A 66 12.73 -13.74 16.25
C ASP A 66 14.23 -14.09 16.19
N THR A 67 15.13 -13.09 16.28
CA THR A 67 16.58 -13.31 16.26
C THR A 67 17.17 -13.55 17.66
N ALA A 68 18.46 -13.89 17.71
CA ALA A 68 19.22 -13.94 18.95
C ALA A 68 19.50 -12.55 19.55
N MET A 69 19.08 -11.47 18.88
CA MET A 69 19.26 -10.07 19.28
C MET A 69 20.73 -9.72 19.57
N LYS A 70 21.65 -10.32 18.82
CA LYS A 70 23.08 -10.00 18.91
C LYS A 70 23.35 -8.62 18.33
N GLN A 71 24.56 -8.11 18.59
CA GLN A 71 25.00 -6.82 18.07
C GLN A 71 24.91 -6.75 16.54
N ASP A 72 25.24 -7.84 15.85
CA ASP A 72 25.11 -7.94 14.38
C ASP A 72 23.64 -7.88 13.94
N ASP A 73 22.74 -8.59 14.63
CA ASP A 73 21.29 -8.56 14.37
C ASP A 73 20.71 -7.15 14.55
N MET A 74 21.18 -6.43 15.58
CA MET A 74 20.84 -5.02 15.81
C MET A 74 21.37 -4.13 14.69
N GLY A 75 22.64 -4.30 14.29
CA GLY A 75 23.25 -3.51 13.21
C GLY A 75 22.53 -3.70 11.88
N GLU A 76 22.18 -4.93 11.53
CA GLU A 76 21.40 -5.25 10.34
C GLU A 76 19.99 -4.63 10.40
N THR A 77 19.32 -4.73 11.55
CA THR A 77 17.98 -4.16 11.73
C THR A 77 18.01 -2.63 11.59
N LEU A 78 18.99 -1.95 12.19
CA LEU A 78 19.15 -0.51 12.05
C LEU A 78 19.41 -0.08 10.60
N ALA A 79 20.28 -0.79 9.88
CA ALA A 79 20.51 -0.52 8.46
C ALA A 79 19.23 -0.68 7.63
N ARG A 80 18.40 -1.68 7.94
CA ARG A 80 17.09 -1.89 7.30
C ARG A 80 16.08 -0.79 7.65
N ILE A 81 16.10 -0.25 8.87
CA ILE A 81 15.28 0.91 9.27
C ILE A 81 15.67 2.15 8.46
N GLU A 82 16.96 2.43 8.33
CA GLU A 82 17.47 3.56 7.54
C GLU A 82 17.06 3.43 6.08
N ALA A 83 17.26 2.25 5.49
CA ALA A 83 16.83 1.96 4.12
C ALA A 83 15.33 2.16 3.94
N LEU A 84 14.50 1.67 4.88
CA LEU A 84 13.05 1.83 4.83
C LEU A 84 12.62 3.31 4.89
N ASN A 85 13.29 4.11 5.73
CA ASN A 85 12.99 5.54 5.84
C ASN A 85 13.34 6.31 4.57
N ALA A 86 14.39 5.90 3.85
CA ALA A 86 14.83 6.51 2.61
C ALA A 86 13.93 6.23 1.39
N VAL A 87 13.05 5.22 1.46
CA VAL A 87 12.16 4.82 0.35
C VAL A 87 11.26 5.99 -0.10
N THR A 88 11.25 6.27 -1.40
CA THR A 88 10.36 7.26 -2.03
C THR A 88 9.03 6.64 -2.47
N TYR A 89 8.05 7.48 -2.86
CA TYR A 89 6.78 6.95 -3.38
C TYR A 89 6.97 6.22 -4.71
N GLU A 90 7.91 6.69 -5.53
CA GLU A 90 8.29 6.07 -6.80
C GLU A 90 8.83 4.65 -6.60
N ASP A 91 9.72 4.47 -5.62
CA ASP A 91 10.27 3.15 -5.25
C ASP A 91 9.16 2.20 -4.79
N TYR A 92 8.23 2.71 -3.96
CA TYR A 92 7.05 1.96 -3.51
C TYR A 92 6.17 1.53 -4.69
N GLN A 93 5.91 2.43 -5.64
CA GLN A 93 5.13 2.14 -6.85
C GLN A 93 5.82 1.11 -7.74
N GLN A 94 7.14 1.21 -7.93
CA GLN A 94 7.89 0.22 -8.68
C GLN A 94 7.82 -1.17 -8.03
N ALA A 95 7.99 -1.25 -6.71
CA ALA A 95 7.87 -2.50 -5.97
C ALA A 95 6.46 -3.12 -6.10
N LYS A 96 5.42 -2.28 -5.98
CA LYS A 96 4.01 -2.70 -6.14
C LYS A 96 3.73 -3.23 -7.55
N ASN A 97 4.21 -2.55 -8.58
CA ASN A 97 4.01 -2.95 -9.98
C ASN A 97 4.83 -4.20 -10.35
N GLY A 98 6.05 -4.35 -9.82
CA GLY A 98 6.85 -5.56 -9.98
C GLY A 98 6.26 -6.81 -9.29
N CYS A 99 5.44 -6.62 -8.26
CA CYS A 99 4.64 -7.70 -7.67
C CYS A 99 3.41 -8.06 -8.52
N VAL A 100 2.83 -7.09 -9.24
CA VAL A 100 1.71 -7.34 -10.17
C VAL A 100 2.18 -8.06 -11.44
N GLY A 101 3.36 -7.70 -11.98
CA GLY A 101 3.95 -8.37 -13.15
C GLY A 101 4.26 -9.85 -12.89
N ARG A 102 4.82 -10.19 -11.72
CA ARG A 102 5.11 -11.58 -11.32
C ARG A 102 3.85 -12.43 -11.14
N ASN A 103 2.74 -11.84 -10.70
CA ASN A 103 1.45 -12.54 -10.62
C ASN A 103 0.84 -12.81 -12.00
N GLN A 104 1.11 -11.99 -13.02
CA GLN A 104 0.65 -12.25 -14.39
C GLN A 104 1.49 -13.33 -15.08
N GLU A 105 2.80 -13.36 -14.86
CA GLU A 105 3.68 -14.43 -15.38
C GLU A 105 3.36 -15.79 -14.73
N GLY A 106 3.04 -15.84 -13.43
CA GLY A 106 2.59 -17.08 -12.78
C GLY A 106 1.23 -17.60 -13.26
N LEU A 107 0.33 -16.70 -13.67
CA LEU A 107 -0.98 -17.05 -14.25
C LEU A 107 -0.87 -17.51 -15.71
N LEU A 108 0.11 -17.02 -16.47
CA LEU A 108 0.37 -17.47 -17.86
C LEU A 108 1.15 -18.80 -17.90
N ALA A 109 2.12 -18.99 -17.00
CA ALA A 109 2.87 -20.25 -16.89
C ALA A 109 2.00 -21.45 -16.49
N THR A 110 0.90 -21.21 -15.76
CA THR A 110 -0.08 -22.25 -15.39
C THR A 110 -1.09 -22.54 -16.48
N SER A 111 -1.28 -21.65 -17.47
CA SER A 111 -2.14 -21.90 -18.63
C SER A 111 -1.42 -22.56 -19.81
N GLU A 112 -0.08 -22.46 -19.90
CA GLU A 112 0.72 -23.12 -20.94
C GLU A 112 1.09 -24.56 -20.62
N SER A 113 0.91 -25.02 -19.38
CA SER A 113 1.16 -26.41 -18.96
C SER A 113 -0.07 -27.32 -19.02
N ALA A 114 -1.16 -26.86 -19.67
CA ALA A 114 -2.45 -27.55 -19.71
C ALA A 114 -2.84 -28.10 -21.10
N TRP A 115 -1.87 -28.33 -22.00
CA TRP A 115 -2.07 -29.07 -23.25
C TRP A 115 -0.93 -30.06 -23.49
#